data_AF-A0A6P1NYA9-F1
#
_entry.id   AF-A0A6P1NYA9-F1
#
_cell.length_a   1.000
_cell.length_b   1.000
_cell.length_c   1.000
_cell.angle_alpha   90.00
_cell.angle_beta   90.00
_cell.angle_gamma   90.00
#
_symmetry.space_group_name_H-M   'P 1'
#
loop_
_entity.id
_entity.type
_entity.pdbx_description
1 polymer ?
#
loop_
_entity_poly.entity_id
_entity_poly.type
_entity_poly.pdbx_seq_one_letter_code
_entity_poly.pdbx_strand_id
1 'polypeptide(L)'
;MKRRYLAGAGLLVMAAALTIAPPRQSLASWTYPQYGSGSFTAGTVAPATSLACTAGVLSPPKFTWTAPTGGLTRGGYAWTVTATTTGGPSGNGTLAPSATSVTLPSGILSIGSGTFSLTATGPGGWTSIPVTGTVSAFTGLVYSCSVP
;
A
#
# COMPACT_ATOMS: atom_id res chain seq x y z
N MET A 1 72.60 62.44 -10.34
CA MET A 1 71.32 62.33 -9.60
C MET A 1 70.62 61.05 -10.05
N LYS A 2 70.98 59.84 -9.59
CA LYS A 2 70.52 59.12 -8.38
C LYS A 2 69.02 59.30 -8.06
N ARG A 3 68.30 58.16 -8.03
CA ARG A 3 66.95 57.90 -7.47
C ARG A 3 65.72 58.24 -8.33
N ARG A 4 65.36 57.44 -9.34
CA ARG A 4 63.96 57.35 -9.83
C ARG A 4 63.46 55.98 -10.31
N TYR A 5 64.31 54.95 -10.44
CA TYR A 5 63.89 53.67 -11.07
C TYR A 5 63.33 52.59 -10.13
N LEU A 6 63.23 52.85 -8.82
CA LEU A 6 62.74 51.83 -7.86
C LEU A 6 61.21 51.83 -7.65
N ALA A 7 60.49 52.83 -8.14
CA ALA A 7 59.02 52.89 -7.99
C ALA A 7 58.27 52.09 -9.08
N GLY A 8 58.86 51.91 -10.27
CA GLY A 8 58.21 51.21 -11.39
C GLY A 8 58.20 49.69 -11.25
N ALA A 9 59.21 49.12 -10.58
CA ALA A 9 59.32 47.67 -10.42
C ALA A 9 58.35 47.09 -9.37
N GLY A 10 58.03 47.85 -8.32
CA GLY A 10 57.11 47.39 -7.27
C GLY A 10 55.65 47.28 -7.74
N LEU A 11 55.23 48.13 -8.68
CA LEU A 11 53.85 48.17 -9.16
C LEU A 11 53.54 47.05 -10.16
N LEU A 12 54.55 46.56 -10.89
CA LEU A 12 54.41 45.45 -11.84
C LEU A 12 54.27 44.09 -11.15
N VAL A 13 54.87 43.91 -9.97
CA VAL A 13 54.77 42.65 -9.21
C VAL A 13 53.39 42.49 -8.56
N MET A 14 52.74 43.58 -8.14
CA MET A 14 51.38 43.52 -7.59
C MET A 14 50.29 43.31 -8.64
N ALA A 15 50.53 43.73 -9.90
CA ALA A 15 49.62 43.48 -11.01
C ALA A 15 49.60 42.00 -11.45
N ALA A 16 50.71 41.28 -11.28
CA ALA A 16 50.79 39.85 -11.62
C ALA A 16 50.03 38.94 -10.63
N ALA A 17 49.93 39.37 -9.36
CA ALA A 17 49.27 38.59 -8.30
C ALA A 17 47.73 38.60 -8.37
N LEU A 18 47.14 39.47 -9.19
CA LEU A 18 45.68 39.56 -9.41
C LEU A 18 45.19 38.69 -10.58
N THR A 19 46.06 37.86 -11.17
CA THR A 19 45.64 36.81 -12.12
C THR A 19 44.98 35.66 -11.37
N ILE A 20 43.86 35.96 -10.72
CA ILE A 20 42.91 34.98 -10.20
C ILE A 20 42.57 34.06 -11.38
N ALA A 21 43.05 32.82 -11.31
CA ALA A 21 42.69 31.81 -12.30
C ALA A 21 41.16 31.82 -12.41
N PRO A 22 40.59 31.96 -13.62
CA PRO A 22 39.15 32.05 -13.78
C PRO A 22 38.51 30.81 -13.11
N PRO A 23 37.38 30.97 -12.40
CA PRO A 23 36.69 29.85 -11.78
C PRO A 23 36.41 28.82 -12.86
N ARG A 24 37.13 27.69 -12.84
CA ARG A 24 36.81 26.57 -13.71
C ARG A 24 35.48 26.02 -13.23
N GLN A 25 34.51 25.94 -14.12
CA GLN A 25 33.29 25.21 -13.85
C GLN A 25 33.69 23.79 -13.48
N SER A 26 33.59 23.42 -12.21
CA SER A 26 33.53 22.01 -11.86
C SER A 26 32.25 21.53 -12.51
N LEU A 27 32.39 20.61 -13.46
CA LEU A 27 31.27 19.82 -13.94
C LEU A 27 30.73 19.14 -12.68
N ALA A 28 29.72 19.72 -12.04
CA ALA A 28 28.76 18.96 -11.25
C ALA A 28 28.07 18.06 -12.28
N SER A 29 28.77 16.99 -12.62
CA SER A 29 28.46 16.06 -13.69
C SER A 29 27.27 15.23 -13.25
N TRP A 30 26.09 15.83 -13.34
CA TRP A 30 24.85 15.14 -13.66
C TRP A 30 24.72 14.95 -15.18
N THR A 31 25.85 14.91 -15.90
CA THR A 31 25.91 14.85 -17.37
C THR A 31 25.65 13.44 -17.90
N TYR A 32 25.66 12.43 -17.03
CA TYR A 32 25.33 11.07 -17.41
C TYR A 32 23.91 10.75 -16.94
N PRO A 33 22.94 10.54 -17.85
CA PRO A 33 21.71 9.87 -17.48
C PRO A 33 22.08 8.50 -16.92
N GLN A 34 21.88 8.33 -15.61
CA GLN A 34 22.01 7.03 -14.96
C GLN A 34 20.75 6.24 -15.28
N TYR A 35 20.87 5.32 -16.25
CA TYR A 35 19.79 4.40 -16.56
C TYR A 35 19.82 3.24 -15.57
N GLY A 36 18.89 3.24 -14.63
CA GLY A 36 18.54 2.01 -13.91
C GLY A 36 17.78 1.09 -14.87
N SER A 37 18.35 -0.06 -15.21
CA SER A 37 17.61 -1.13 -15.89
C SER A 37 17.10 -2.11 -14.85
N GLY A 38 15.81 -2.43 -14.91
CA GLY A 38 15.17 -3.36 -14.01
C GLY A 38 13.99 -4.02 -14.71
N SER A 39 13.82 -5.32 -14.50
CA SER A 39 12.63 -6.03 -14.94
C SER A 39 11.60 -6.01 -13.82
N PHE A 40 10.54 -5.23 -13.97
CA PHE A 40 9.39 -5.29 -13.08
C PHE A 40 8.40 -6.28 -13.65
N THR A 41 8.20 -7.40 -12.96
CA THR A 41 7.09 -8.30 -13.29
C THR A 41 5.89 -7.86 -12.47
N ALA A 42 4.86 -7.34 -13.14
CA ALA A 42 3.59 -7.08 -12.49
C ALA A 42 2.98 -8.42 -12.07
N GLY A 43 3.07 -8.74 -10.78
CA GLY A 43 2.40 -9.90 -10.22
C GLY A 43 0.98 -9.53 -9.80
N THR A 44 0.02 -10.41 -10.07
CA THR A 44 -1.35 -10.24 -9.57
C THR A 44 -1.52 -11.02 -8.27
N VAL A 45 -2.14 -10.42 -7.26
CA VAL A 45 -2.62 -11.16 -6.08
C VAL A 45 -3.96 -11.78 -6.45
N ALA A 46 -4.01 -13.10 -6.59
CA ALA A 46 -5.26 -13.78 -6.96
C ALA A 46 -6.33 -13.60 -5.86
N PRO A 47 -7.58 -13.24 -6.21
CA PRO A 47 -8.67 -13.08 -5.25
C PRO A 47 -9.19 -14.42 -4.75
N ALA A 48 -9.80 -14.44 -3.56
CA ALA A 48 -10.49 -15.63 -3.05
C ALA A 48 -11.56 -16.13 -4.03
N THR A 49 -11.79 -17.44 -4.05
CA THR A 49 -12.78 -18.07 -4.94
C THR A 49 -13.80 -18.85 -4.14
N SER A 50 -14.98 -19.09 -4.72
CA SER A 50 -16.05 -19.88 -4.09
C SER A 50 -16.41 -19.38 -2.70
N LEU A 51 -16.69 -18.08 -2.58
CA LEU A 51 -17.15 -17.50 -1.32
C LEU A 51 -18.55 -18.09 -1.03
N ALA A 52 -18.69 -18.68 0.15
CA ALA A 52 -19.94 -19.21 0.67
C ALA A 52 -20.19 -18.61 2.04
N CYS A 53 -21.46 -18.47 2.39
CA CYS A 53 -21.83 -17.98 3.70
C CYS A 53 -22.87 -18.88 4.35
N THR A 54 -22.68 -19.09 5.65
CA THR A 54 -23.58 -19.82 6.52
C THR A 54 -23.96 -18.91 7.69
N ALA A 55 -25.26 -18.73 7.91
CA ALA A 55 -25.81 -17.98 9.03
C ALA A 55 -27.08 -18.69 9.52
N GLY A 56 -27.45 -18.45 10.79
CA GLY A 56 -28.64 -19.06 11.37
C GLY A 56 -29.10 -18.37 12.64
N VAL A 57 -30.00 -19.04 13.36
CA VAL A 57 -30.48 -18.60 14.68
C VAL A 57 -29.40 -18.94 15.72
N LEU A 58 -28.93 -17.95 16.48
CA LEU A 58 -27.83 -18.05 17.46
C LEU A 58 -26.46 -18.46 16.90
N SER A 59 -26.36 -18.67 15.58
CA SER A 59 -25.10 -18.96 14.90
C SER A 59 -24.62 -17.71 14.16
N PRO A 60 -23.49 -17.11 14.57
CA PRO A 60 -22.92 -15.97 13.87
C PRO A 60 -22.65 -16.30 12.39
N PRO A 61 -22.75 -15.31 11.48
CA PRO A 61 -22.38 -15.47 10.08
C PRO A 61 -20.94 -15.93 9.94
N LYS A 62 -20.76 -17.05 9.26
CA LYS A 62 -19.46 -17.59 8.90
C LYS A 62 -19.33 -17.58 7.39
N PHE A 63 -18.30 -16.90 6.92
CA PHE A 63 -17.89 -16.87 5.53
C PHE A 63 -16.77 -17.88 5.32
N THR A 64 -16.88 -18.70 4.29
CA THR A 64 -15.88 -19.68 3.88
C THR A 64 -15.50 -19.44 2.43
N TRP A 65 -14.24 -19.62 2.07
CA TRP A 65 -13.76 -19.48 0.69
C TRP A 65 -12.66 -20.47 0.40
N THR A 66 -12.38 -20.64 -0.88
CA THR A 66 -11.25 -21.42 -1.37
C THR A 66 -10.06 -20.49 -1.62
N ALA A 67 -8.90 -20.86 -1.09
CA ALA A 67 -7.66 -20.14 -1.35
C ALA A 67 -7.29 -20.30 -2.84
N PRO A 68 -7.08 -19.19 -3.57
CA PRO A 68 -6.87 -19.27 -5.01
C PRO A 68 -5.47 -19.78 -5.32
N THR A 69 -5.35 -20.65 -6.30
CA THR A 69 -4.08 -21.23 -6.73
C THR A 69 -3.48 -20.38 -7.84
N GLY A 70 -2.47 -19.58 -7.53
CA GLY A 70 -1.74 -18.74 -8.49
C GLY A 70 -1.49 -17.31 -8.01
N GLY A 71 -0.65 -16.57 -8.75
CA GLY A 71 -0.29 -15.19 -8.46
C GLY A 71 0.91 -15.03 -7.50
N LEU A 72 1.08 -13.81 -6.99
CA LEU A 72 2.08 -13.52 -5.94
C LEU A 72 1.78 -14.29 -4.66
N THR A 73 2.84 -14.60 -3.89
CA THR A 73 2.73 -15.21 -2.56
C THR A 73 1.77 -14.41 -1.70
N ARG A 74 0.85 -15.07 -0.99
CA ARG A 74 -0.14 -14.35 -0.16
C ARG A 74 0.46 -14.00 1.20
N GLY A 75 0.31 -12.75 1.63
CA GLY A 75 0.64 -12.30 2.98
C GLY A 75 -0.50 -12.50 3.98
N GLY A 76 -1.75 -12.50 3.52
CA GLY A 76 -2.93 -12.68 4.38
C GLY A 76 -4.25 -12.39 3.68
N TYR A 77 -5.32 -12.31 4.46
CA TYR A 77 -6.60 -11.75 4.03
C TYR A 77 -7.00 -10.60 4.94
N ALA A 78 -7.65 -9.59 4.38
CA ALA A 78 -8.34 -8.56 5.13
C ALA A 78 -9.83 -8.67 4.83
N TRP A 79 -10.64 -8.55 5.85
CA TRP A 79 -12.09 -8.50 5.69
C TRP A 79 -12.63 -7.21 6.31
N THR A 80 -13.68 -6.70 5.68
CA THR A 80 -14.41 -5.53 6.16
C THR A 80 -15.90 -5.79 6.03
N VAL A 81 -16.66 -5.27 6.99
CA VAL A 81 -18.11 -5.22 6.97
C VAL A 81 -18.50 -3.76 7.03
N THR A 82 -19.22 -3.31 6.02
CA THR A 82 -19.73 -1.95 5.93
C THR A 82 -21.23 -1.97 6.09
N ALA A 83 -21.75 -1.27 7.08
CA ALA A 83 -23.19 -1.17 7.31
C ALA A 83 -23.86 -0.47 6.11
N THR A 84 -24.94 -1.07 5.59
CA THR A 84 -25.79 -0.47 4.56
C THR A 84 -27.00 0.25 5.18
N THR A 85 -27.33 -0.06 6.43
CA THR A 85 -28.36 0.62 7.22
C THR A 85 -27.73 1.37 8.40
N THR A 86 -28.36 2.46 8.85
CA THR A 86 -27.92 3.20 10.04
C THR A 86 -27.87 2.28 11.26
N GLY A 87 -26.70 2.16 11.88
CA GLY A 87 -26.49 1.27 13.03
C GLY A 87 -26.40 -0.22 12.69
N GLY A 88 -26.30 -0.57 11.40
CA GLY A 88 -26.11 -1.94 10.94
C GLY A 88 -24.73 -2.53 11.29
N PRO A 89 -24.47 -3.80 10.89
CA PRO A 89 -23.23 -4.47 11.21
C PRO A 89 -22.03 -3.76 10.56
N SER A 90 -20.99 -3.51 11.35
CA SER A 90 -19.76 -2.89 10.85
C SER A 90 -18.54 -3.35 11.64
N GLY A 91 -17.44 -3.61 10.95
CA GLY A 91 -16.23 -4.12 11.57
C GLY A 91 -15.18 -4.48 10.52
N ASN A 92 -13.97 -4.78 10.98
CA ASN A 92 -12.89 -5.20 10.11
C ASN A 92 -11.95 -6.16 10.84
N GLY A 93 -11.12 -6.84 10.09
CA GLY A 93 -10.09 -7.70 10.65
C GLY A 93 -9.12 -8.20 9.60
N THR A 94 -8.03 -8.80 10.10
CA THR A 94 -7.01 -9.44 9.28
C THR A 94 -6.90 -10.91 9.65
N LEU A 95 -6.51 -11.73 8.68
CA LEU A 95 -6.45 -13.18 8.79
C LEU A 95 -5.14 -13.68 8.20
N ALA A 96 -4.71 -14.83 8.69
CA ALA A 96 -3.54 -15.54 8.19
C ALA A 96 -3.68 -15.91 6.71
N PRO A 97 -2.57 -16.08 5.97
CA PRO A 97 -2.59 -16.43 4.54
C PRO A 97 -3.20 -17.80 4.25
N SER A 98 -3.24 -18.69 5.23
CA SER A 98 -3.88 -20.02 5.16
C SER A 98 -5.36 -20.01 5.57
N ALA A 99 -5.91 -18.87 5.98
CA ALA A 99 -7.31 -18.80 6.38
C ALA A 99 -8.24 -19.04 5.19
N THR A 100 -9.20 -19.94 5.39
CA THR A 100 -10.27 -20.28 4.44
C THR A 100 -11.65 -19.99 5.00
N SER A 101 -11.72 -19.43 6.21
CA SER A 101 -12.97 -19.03 6.83
C SER A 101 -12.79 -17.90 7.82
N VAL A 102 -13.86 -17.13 8.02
CA VAL A 102 -13.98 -16.16 9.11
C VAL A 102 -15.38 -16.22 9.69
N THR A 103 -15.45 -16.26 11.01
CA THR A 103 -16.71 -16.09 11.74
C THR A 103 -16.78 -14.64 12.19
N LEU A 104 -17.84 -13.92 11.81
CA LEU A 104 -18.01 -12.55 12.24
C LEU A 104 -18.27 -12.51 13.75
N PRO A 105 -17.51 -11.72 14.53
CA PRO A 105 -17.74 -11.63 15.96
C PRO A 105 -19.11 -11.01 16.27
N SER A 106 -19.82 -11.53 17.27
CA SER A 106 -21.15 -11.04 17.64
C SER A 106 -21.18 -9.56 18.00
N GLY A 107 -20.07 -9.03 18.52
CA GLY A 107 -19.92 -7.60 18.84
C GLY A 107 -20.00 -6.64 17.66
N ILE A 108 -19.86 -7.12 16.42
CA ILE A 108 -20.01 -6.30 15.20
C ILE A 108 -21.35 -6.51 14.49
N LEU A 109 -22.19 -7.42 15.00
CA LEU A 109 -23.44 -7.84 14.36
C LEU A 109 -24.65 -7.09 14.92
N SER A 110 -24.68 -5.78 14.70
CA SER A 110 -25.84 -4.94 15.03
C SER A 110 -27.02 -5.21 14.11
N ILE A 111 -28.24 -4.92 14.59
CA ILE A 111 -29.47 -5.06 13.81
C ILE A 111 -29.39 -4.19 12.55
N GLY A 112 -29.68 -4.78 11.40
CA GLY A 112 -29.59 -4.13 10.10
C GLY A 112 -28.88 -5.00 9.07
N SER A 113 -28.49 -4.39 7.96
CA SER A 113 -27.75 -5.06 6.88
C SER A 113 -26.40 -4.41 6.66
N GLY A 114 -25.47 -5.19 6.12
CA GLY A 114 -24.16 -4.73 5.71
C GLY A 114 -23.56 -5.58 4.60
N THR A 115 -22.53 -5.04 3.97
CA THR A 115 -21.77 -5.70 2.92
C THR A 115 -20.46 -6.20 3.50
N PHE A 116 -20.26 -7.51 3.44
CA PHE A 116 -18.97 -8.15 3.70
C PHE A 116 -18.09 -8.03 2.46
N SER A 117 -16.82 -7.72 2.65
CA SER A 117 -15.80 -7.63 1.61
C SER A 117 -14.55 -8.35 2.08
N LEU A 118 -14.01 -9.23 1.24
CA LEU A 118 -12.80 -10.00 1.50
C LEU A 118 -11.75 -9.69 0.44
N THR A 119 -10.59 -9.22 0.87
CA THR A 119 -9.43 -8.96 0.01
C THR A 119 -8.26 -9.83 0.42
N ALA A 120 -7.54 -10.37 -0.57
CA ALA A 120 -6.25 -11.02 -0.32
C ALA A 120 -5.15 -9.95 -0.34
N THR A 121 -4.24 -10.00 0.64
CA THR A 121 -3.09 -9.09 0.72
C THR A 121 -1.83 -9.84 0.31
N GLY A 122 -1.07 -9.27 -0.62
CA GLY A 122 0.23 -9.77 -1.10
C GLY A 122 1.42 -9.01 -0.52
N PRO A 123 2.66 -9.44 -0.82
CA PRO A 123 3.89 -8.80 -0.38
C PRO A 123 3.98 -7.38 -0.94
N GLY A 124 4.40 -6.41 -0.13
CA GLY A 124 4.54 -5.01 -0.58
C GLY A 124 3.23 -4.20 -0.60
N GLY A 125 2.17 -4.69 0.08
CA GLY A 125 0.91 -3.95 0.24
C GLY A 125 -0.08 -4.09 -0.91
N TRP A 126 0.21 -4.94 -1.90
CA TRP A 126 -0.72 -5.23 -3.00
C TRP A 126 -1.97 -5.93 -2.48
N THR A 127 -3.12 -5.60 -3.04
CA THR A 127 -4.40 -6.21 -2.68
C THR A 127 -5.10 -6.77 -3.90
N SER A 128 -5.82 -7.87 -3.73
CA SER A 128 -6.67 -8.43 -4.78
C SER A 128 -7.96 -7.64 -4.95
N ILE A 129 -8.69 -7.92 -6.03
CA ILE A 129 -10.09 -7.51 -6.17
C ILE A 129 -10.88 -8.05 -4.95
N PRO A 130 -11.70 -7.22 -4.29
CA PRO A 130 -12.54 -7.66 -3.18
C PRO A 130 -13.64 -8.60 -3.67
N VAL A 131 -13.84 -9.71 -2.95
CA VAL A 131 -15.02 -10.56 -3.10
C VAL A 131 -16.03 -10.11 -2.07
N THR A 132 -17.25 -9.83 -2.50
CA THR A 132 -18.29 -9.28 -1.63
C THR A 132 -19.40 -10.30 -1.34
N GLY A 133 -20.03 -10.13 -0.18
CA GLY A 133 -21.25 -10.82 0.21
C GLY A 133 -22.12 -9.89 1.04
N THR A 134 -23.35 -10.27 1.31
CA THR A 134 -24.25 -9.52 2.18
C THR A 134 -24.45 -10.26 3.49
N VAL A 135 -24.55 -9.48 4.56
CA VAL A 135 -24.90 -9.96 5.90
C VAL A 135 -26.07 -9.14 6.42
N SER A 136 -27.01 -9.78 7.09
CA SER A 136 -28.16 -9.11 7.69
C SER A 136 -28.50 -9.75 9.04
N ALA A 137 -28.73 -8.90 10.04
CA ALA A 137 -29.12 -9.27 11.38
C ALA A 137 -30.49 -8.66 11.65
N PHE A 138 -31.49 -9.49 11.98
CA PHE A 138 -32.87 -9.02 12.17
C PHE A 138 -33.16 -8.67 13.62
N THR A 139 -32.83 -9.57 14.54
CA THR A 139 -33.24 -9.47 15.96
C THR A 139 -32.07 -9.61 16.92
N GLY A 140 -30.84 -9.45 16.42
CA GLY A 140 -29.61 -9.71 17.18
C GLY A 140 -29.36 -11.20 17.48
N LEU A 141 -30.29 -12.08 17.14
CA LEU A 141 -30.19 -13.54 17.31
C LEU A 141 -30.42 -14.30 16.00
N VAL A 142 -31.10 -13.68 15.04
CA VAL A 142 -31.34 -14.24 13.70
C VAL A 142 -30.46 -13.51 12.71
N TYR A 143 -29.55 -14.26 12.09
CA TYR A 143 -28.67 -13.77 11.05
C TYR A 143 -28.97 -14.46 9.72
N SER A 144 -28.80 -13.71 8.64
CA SER A 144 -28.81 -14.21 7.28
C SER A 144 -27.61 -13.66 6.54
N CYS A 145 -27.15 -14.39 5.55
CA CYS A 145 -26.13 -13.91 4.65
C CYS A 145 -26.32 -14.53 3.27
N SER A 146 -25.88 -13.79 2.26
CA SER A 146 -25.95 -14.22 0.87
C SER A 146 -24.66 -13.83 0.17
N VAL A 147 -24.26 -14.64 -0.81
CA VAL A 147 -23.10 -14.39 -1.66
C VAL A 147 -23.60 -14.48 -3.10
N PRO A 148 -23.22 -13.55 -3.99
CA PRO A 148 -23.61 -13.59 -5.40
C PRO A 148 -22.98 -14.76 -6.17
#